data_AF-X1DY03-F1
#
_entry.id   AF-X1DY03-F1
#
_cell.length_a   1.000
_cell.length_b   1.000
_cell.length_c   1.000
_cell.angle_alpha   90.00
_cell.angle_beta   90.00
_cell.angle_gamma   90.00
#
_symmetry.space_group_name_H-M   'P 1'
#
loop_
_entity.id
_entity.type
_entity.pdbx_description
1 polymer ?
#
loop_
_entity_poly.entity_id
_entity_poly.type
_entity_poly.pdbx_seq_one_letter_code
_entity_poly.pdbx_strand_id
1 'polypeptide(L)'
;FYHVLDEEEIKRHIELCEDQDYIRSILKENKLVSFIKNGSILPRRSGVSDSPLPISEAIAFKSPPDLEVTLEAPNTGKITGMGIPEGVTLIIGGGFHGKTTLLKAI
;
A
#
# COMPACT_ATOMS: atom_id res chain seq x y z
N PHE A 1 -33.57 5.06 6.67
CA PHE A 1 -32.81 4.46 5.55
C PHE A 1 -31.34 4.14 5.88
N TYR A 2 -30.82 4.40 7.09
CA TYR A 2 -29.43 4.06 7.48
C TYR A 2 -29.29 3.18 8.75
N HIS A 3 -30.38 2.67 9.34
CA HIS A 3 -30.35 1.96 10.63
C HIS A 3 -29.77 0.52 10.59
N VAL A 4 -29.12 0.10 9.51
CA VAL A 4 -28.59 -1.27 9.34
C VAL A 4 -27.08 -1.28 9.03
N LEU A 5 -26.43 -0.12 9.02
CA LEU A 5 -24.99 -0.05 8.80
C LEU A 5 -24.27 0.09 10.15
N ASP A 6 -23.24 -0.73 10.35
CA ASP A 6 -22.36 -0.64 11.51
C ASP A 6 -21.60 0.69 11.45
N GLU A 7 -21.91 1.60 12.40
CA GLU A 7 -21.30 2.93 12.47
C GLU A 7 -19.77 2.85 12.58
N GLU A 8 -19.25 1.82 13.26
CA GLU A 8 -17.80 1.62 13.41
C GLU A 8 -17.16 1.16 12.10
N GLU A 9 -17.85 0.34 11.31
CA GLU A 9 -17.35 -0.08 10.00
C GLU A 9 -17.32 1.09 9.01
N ILE A 10 -18.37 1.91 9.00
CA ILE A 10 -18.42 3.13 8.17
C ILE A 10 -17.29 4.08 8.57
N LYS A 11 -17.14 4.33 9.87
CA LYS A 11 -16.10 5.24 10.37
C LYS A 11 -14.71 4.78 9.94
N ARG A 12 -14.39 3.49 10.12
CA ARG A 12 -13.09 2.93 9.67
C ARG A 12 -12.89 3.04 8.17
N HIS A 13 -13.94 2.86 7.38
CA HIS A 13 -13.86 3.02 5.93
C HIS A 13 -13.51 4.46 5.54
N ILE A 14 -14.18 5.44 6.16
CA ILE A 14 -13.93 6.87 5.92
C ILE A 14 -12.51 7.24 6.34
N GLU A 15 -12.10 6.87 7.56
CA GLU A 15 -10.77 7.16 8.10
C GLU A 15 -9.65 6.59 7.20
N LEU A 16 -9.85 5.38 6.66
CA LEU A 16 -8.91 4.74 5.74
C LEU A 16 -8.84 5.45 4.38
N CYS A 17 -9.96 5.97 3.88
CA CYS A 17 -9.97 6.78 2.66
C CYS A 17 -9.23 8.10 2.87
N GLU A 18 -9.51 8.80 3.96
CA GLU A 18 -8.84 10.06 4.33
C GLU A 18 -7.33 9.86 4.49
N ASP A 19 -6.90 8.79 5.16
CA ASP A 19 -5.48 8.47 5.32
C ASP A 19 -4.80 8.23 3.97
N GLN A 20 -5.44 7.49 3.07
CA GLN A 20 -4.89 7.25 1.73
C GLN A 20 -4.77 8.53 0.91
N ASP A 21 -5.81 9.37 0.93
CA ASP A 21 -5.83 10.65 0.21
C ASP A 21 -4.75 11.59 0.76
N TYR A 22 -4.64 11.67 2.09
CA TYR A 22 -3.61 12.45 2.75
C TYR A 22 -2.20 11.97 2.39
N ILE A 23 -1.94 10.66 2.51
CA ILE A 23 -0.63 10.09 2.17
C ILE A 23 -0.25 10.39 0.72
N ARG A 24 -1.19 10.24 -0.23
CA ARG A 24 -0.94 10.60 -1.64
C ARG A 24 -0.61 12.09 -1.81
N SER A 25 -1.27 12.96 -1.06
CA SER A 25 -1.06 14.42 -1.13
C SER A 25 0.34 14.85 -0.71
N ILE A 26 0.93 14.17 0.29
CA ILE A 26 2.23 14.52 0.85
C ILE A 26 3.41 13.85 0.14
N LEU A 27 3.19 12.92 -0.81
CA LEU A 27 4.29 12.20 -1.48
C LEU A 27 5.26 13.17 -2.16
N LYS A 28 4.74 14.16 -2.89
CA LYS A 28 5.54 15.15 -3.62
C LYS A 28 6.41 15.99 -2.68
N GLU A 29 5.88 16.41 -1.54
CA GLU A 29 6.62 17.19 -0.55
C GLU A 29 7.77 16.38 0.06
N ASN A 30 7.60 15.05 0.15
CA ASN A 30 8.61 14.11 0.61
C ASN A 30 9.53 13.61 -0.52
N LYS A 31 9.44 14.17 -1.74
CA LYS A 31 10.20 13.74 -2.93
C LYS A 31 10.00 12.27 -3.28
N LEU A 32 8.79 11.75 -3.04
CA LEU A 32 8.38 10.40 -3.36
C LEU A 32 7.38 10.39 -4.52
N VAL A 33 7.44 9.35 -5.36
CA VAL A 33 6.46 9.09 -6.41
C VAL A 33 5.48 7.97 -6.04
N SER A 34 5.83 7.14 -5.06
CA SER A 34 4.96 6.08 -4.55
C SER A 34 5.36 5.68 -3.12
N PHE A 35 4.41 5.10 -2.39
CA PHE A 35 4.61 4.55 -1.06
C PHE A 35 3.89 3.22 -0.91
N ILE A 36 4.58 2.20 -0.40
CA ILE A 36 4.01 0.87 -0.16
C ILE A 36 4.22 0.50 1.32
N LYS A 37 3.12 0.47 2.07
CA LYS A 37 3.10 0.10 3.50
C LYS A 37 3.64 -1.32 3.73
N ASN A 38 4.48 -1.48 4.75
CA ASN A 38 4.90 -2.80 5.25
C ASN A 38 3.68 -3.63 5.69
N GLY A 39 3.64 -4.90 5.31
CA GLY A 39 2.50 -5.78 5.56
C GLY A 39 1.48 -5.86 4.41
N SER A 40 1.61 -5.02 3.38
CA SER A 40 0.70 -5.02 2.22
C SER A 40 0.72 -6.37 1.48
N ILE A 41 -0.46 -6.85 1.07
CA ILE A 41 -0.62 -8.03 0.21
C ILE A 41 -0.77 -7.58 -1.24
N LEU A 42 0.33 -7.65 -2.00
CA LEU A 42 0.37 -7.20 -3.40
C LEU A 42 -0.19 -8.23 -4.40
N PRO A 43 0.09 -9.55 -4.26
CA PRO A 43 -0.45 -10.56 -5.17
C PRO A 43 -1.98 -10.57 -5.19
N ARG A 44 -2.56 -10.65 -6.39
CA ARG A 44 -4.01 -10.86 -6.56
C ARG A 44 -4.32 -12.35 -6.48
N ARG A 45 -5.56 -12.68 -6.10
CA ARG A 45 -6.03 -14.06 -5.95
C ARG A 45 -5.88 -14.86 -7.25
N SER A 46 -6.16 -14.25 -8.39
CA SER A 46 -5.98 -14.86 -9.71
C SER A 46 -5.85 -13.80 -10.80
N GLY A 47 -5.53 -14.20 -12.03
CA GLY A 47 -5.47 -13.28 -13.18
C GLY A 47 -6.81 -12.68 -13.61
N VAL A 48 -7.93 -13.16 -13.04
CA VAL A 48 -9.30 -12.70 -13.35
C VAL A 48 -10.01 -12.10 -12.13
N SER A 49 -9.33 -11.99 -10.99
CA SER A 49 -9.90 -11.46 -9.74
C SER A 49 -9.00 -10.39 -9.15
N ASP A 50 -9.55 -9.19 -9.00
CA ASP A 50 -8.92 -8.08 -8.29
C ASP A 50 -9.14 -8.19 -6.78
N SER A 51 -9.26 -9.39 -6.20
CA SER A 51 -9.16 -9.57 -4.75
C SER A 51 -7.71 -9.87 -4.36
N PRO A 52 -7.25 -9.53 -3.15
CA PRO A 52 -5.93 -9.96 -2.67
C PRO A 52 -5.87 -11.49 -2.58
N LEU A 53 -4.67 -12.05 -2.78
CA LEU A 53 -4.39 -13.45 -2.47
C LEU A 53 -4.61 -13.68 -0.95
N PRO A 54 -5.19 -14.82 -0.53
CA PRO A 54 -5.39 -15.10 0.89
C PRO A 54 -4.10 -14.95 1.69
N ILE A 55 -4.19 -14.35 2.88
CA ILE A 55 -3.02 -14.09 3.74
C ILE A 55 -2.27 -15.39 4.09
N SER A 56 -2.97 -16.52 4.17
CA SER A 56 -2.38 -17.85 4.39
C SER A 56 -1.43 -18.31 3.28
N GLU A 57 -1.53 -17.73 2.09
CA GLU A 57 -0.76 -18.10 0.89
C GLU A 57 0.17 -16.97 0.42
N ALA A 58 -0.08 -15.73 0.87
CA ALA A 58 0.64 -14.56 0.42
C ALA A 58 1.84 -14.21 1.32
N ILE A 59 2.93 -13.79 0.70
CA ILE A 59 4.06 -13.17 1.41
C ILE A 59 3.75 -11.67 1.53
N ALA A 60 3.63 -11.19 2.77
CA ALA A 60 3.42 -9.78 3.03
C ALA A 60 4.64 -8.95 2.61
N PHE A 61 4.38 -7.80 1.99
CA PHE A 61 5.44 -6.91 1.53
C PHE A 61 6.25 -6.36 2.70
N LYS A 62 7.57 -6.27 2.52
CA LYS A 62 8.49 -5.65 3.46
C LYS A 62 9.47 -4.78 2.68
N SER A 63 9.61 -3.53 3.10
CA SER A 63 10.56 -2.58 2.54
C SER A 63 12.00 -3.07 2.73
N PRO A 64 12.88 -2.89 1.74
CA PRO A 64 14.30 -2.92 2.01
C PRO A 64 14.68 -1.73 2.92
N PRO A 65 15.71 -1.86 3.79
CA PRO A 65 16.10 -0.81 4.73
C PRO A 65 16.43 0.53 4.05
N ASP A 66 17.09 0.49 2.90
CA ASP A 66 17.56 1.70 2.20
C ASP A 66 16.42 2.55 1.58
N LEU A 67 15.22 1.97 1.45
CA LEU A 67 14.03 2.67 0.95
C LEU A 67 12.93 2.76 2.02
N GLU A 68 13.21 2.33 3.25
CA GLU A 68 12.22 2.35 4.32
C GLU A 68 12.04 3.77 4.86
N VAL A 69 10.80 4.26 4.79
CA VAL A 69 10.40 5.57 5.30
C VAL A 69 9.18 5.40 6.20
N THR A 70 8.97 6.37 7.09
CA THR A 70 7.76 6.46 7.90
C THR A 70 7.03 7.74 7.57
N LEU A 71 5.78 7.61 7.14
CA LEU A 71 4.86 8.72 6.92
C LEU A 71 3.84 8.77 8.05
N GLU A 72 3.22 9.91 8.29
CA GLU A 72 2.20 10.09 9.31
C GLU A 72 0.87 10.39 8.62
N ALA A 73 -0.16 9.60 8.93
CA ALA A 73 -1.52 9.78 8.45
C ALA A 73 -2.41 10.31 9.59
N PRO A 74 -3.44 11.12 9.29
CA PRO A 74 -4.25 11.79 10.31
C PRO A 74 -4.99 10.83 11.25
N ASN A 75 -5.42 9.65 10.76
CA ASN A 75 -6.22 8.71 11.53
C ASN A 75 -5.39 7.51 12.02
N THR A 76 -4.66 6.82 11.13
CA THR A 76 -3.83 5.66 11.48
C THR A 76 -2.53 6.05 12.22
N GLY A 77 -2.10 7.31 12.14
CA GLY A 77 -0.83 7.76 12.68
C GLY A 77 0.36 7.32 11.84
N LYS A 78 1.45 6.85 12.47
CA LYS A 78 2.70 6.49 11.78
C LYS A 78 2.57 5.19 10.98
N ILE A 79 2.95 5.26 9.71
CA ILE A 79 2.94 4.14 8.76
C ILE A 79 4.33 3.99 8.16
N THR A 80 4.96 2.84 8.39
CA THR A 80 6.28 2.51 7.83
C THR A 80 6.15 1.64 6.58
N GLY A 81 6.97 1.89 5.57
CA GLY A 81 6.93 1.19 4.29
C GLY A 81 8.02 1.64 3.32
N MET A 82 7.95 1.14 2.09
CA MET A 82 8.89 1.51 1.03
C MET A 82 8.46 2.82 0.38
N GLY A 83 9.29 3.86 0.47
CA GLY A 83 9.14 5.09 -0.29
C GLY A 83 9.96 5.02 -1.58
N ILE A 84 9.30 5.17 -2.73
CA ILE A 84 9.99 5.23 -4.03
C ILE A 84 10.28 6.70 -4.33
N PRO A 85 11.56 7.13 -4.39
CA PRO A 85 11.91 8.52 -4.61
C PRO A 85 11.65 8.95 -6.07
N GLU A 86 11.56 10.26 -6.28
CA GLU A 86 11.58 10.85 -7.62
C GLU A 86 12.83 10.44 -8.42
N GLY A 87 12.66 10.24 -9.73
CA GLY A 87 13.73 9.84 -10.64
C GLY A 87 13.41 8.53 -11.36
N VAL A 88 14.45 7.74 -11.63
CA VAL A 88 14.33 6.44 -12.32
C VAL A 88 14.55 5.32 -11.31
N THR A 89 13.53 4.48 -11.10
CA THR A 89 13.61 3.28 -10.25
C THR A 89 13.60 2.02 -11.11
N LEU A 90 14.60 1.15 -10.93
CA LEU A 90 14.70 -0.11 -11.65
C LEU A 90 14.29 -1.29 -10.76
N ILE A 91 13.24 -2.00 -11.16
CA ILE A 91 12.78 -3.23 -10.48
C ILE A 91 13.39 -4.44 -11.19
N ILE A 92 14.39 -5.08 -10.57
CA ILE A 92 15.12 -6.24 -11.11
C ILE A 92 14.80 -7.54 -10.36
N GLY A 93 15.24 -8.68 -10.92
CA GLY A 93 15.06 -10.02 -10.32
C GLY A 93 14.72 -11.10 -11.35
N GLY A 94 14.82 -12.37 -10.94
CA GLY A 94 14.51 -13.54 -11.78
C GLY A 94 13.06 -13.61 -12.26
N GLY A 95 12.78 -14.48 -13.25
CA GLY A 95 11.41 -14.76 -13.70
C GLY A 95 10.53 -15.25 -12.55
N PHE A 96 9.27 -14.81 -12.48
CA PHE A 96 8.31 -15.19 -11.43
C PHE A 96 8.61 -14.70 -10.00
N HIS A 97 9.54 -13.76 -9.81
CA HIS A 97 9.87 -13.20 -8.49
C HIS A 97 9.00 -11.98 -8.07
N GLY A 98 7.82 -11.79 -8.66
CA GLY A 98 6.88 -10.74 -8.22
C GLY A 98 7.15 -9.31 -8.72
N LYS A 99 8.08 -9.09 -9.65
CA LYS A 99 8.34 -7.75 -10.24
C LYS A 99 7.09 -7.09 -10.83
N THR A 100 6.37 -7.83 -11.68
CA THR A 100 5.11 -7.34 -12.28
C THR A 100 4.03 -7.17 -11.22
N THR A 101 4.03 -7.99 -10.18
CA THR A 101 3.11 -7.86 -9.04
C THR A 101 3.33 -6.55 -8.30
N LEU A 102 4.59 -6.20 -8.02
CA LEU A 102 4.95 -4.92 -7.41
C LEU A 102 4.57 -3.75 -8.32
N LEU A 103 4.93 -3.82 -9.60
CA LEU A 103 4.67 -2.74 -10.55
C LEU A 103 3.17 -2.48 -10.75
N LYS A 104 2.32 -3.52 -10.73
CA LYS A 104 0.86 -3.37 -10.84
C LYS A 104 0.20 -2.76 -9.60
N ALA A 105 0.90 -2.75 -8.46
CA ALA A 105 0.39 -2.20 -7.21
C ALA A 105 0.76 -0.71 -7.00
N ILE A 106 1.61 -0.17 -7.88
CA ILE A 106 2.08 1.23 -7.91
C ILE A 106 1.32 1.96 -9.01
#